data_AF-A0A4R3KLK0-F1
#
_entry.id   AF-A0A4R3KLK0-F1
#
_cell.length_a   1.000
_cell.length_b   1.000
_cell.length_c   1.000
_cell.angle_alpha   90.00
_cell.angle_beta   90.00
_cell.angle_gamma   90.00
#
_symmetry.space_group_name_H-M   'P 1'
#
loop_
_entity.id
_entity.type
_entity.pdbx_description
1 polymer ?
#
loop_
_entity_poly.entity_id
_entity_poly.type
_entity_poly.pdbx_seq_one_letter_code
_entity_poly.pdbx_strand_id
1 'polypeptide(L)'
;MNDQLLKAISEVTYLTTENAWRYRSILRYFYQQHERLRHYLFPEEIYEYLQQSPHFQEYTEEQLQNDLNQLVQWKNLIPRQETGRVSSIEDFKKKKFRYQATPYTIEIERMVQGLEKLGDSFGGSLERTLFDRLLEFLFQLTAYHKHPFHEGKREYEADKLSNEELYRMWEDLFDQFRKMAENATDYIAYLKSEKVEEVMMTEAFLAFKDSLTEYLRNFMTALQRSSLKIEAVLNDTSNTFIQRVAKRLVTYQLLIPRLTDLPKEEQLVQQFIDQWESLKKWFLGGTSHESELSFLQNETNETIRRMTRFAQRLGERSQNFRSKRKDYLHLAKWFSEMQDIQDAHKLSSVVFGVFHTRHFQTDGIETEDIYSEIWDQPPTIFTLKPRIRNYKEKTRPGAIVSKEQEKKETLKQYMLEKEAEQKMLEQIIEQKQIVISQLKRVDPYVRKTILNWIGKAMGNKEQIGKTETGRRFKLFQLDDSMIQLESEDGVLTMPNYVFYFID
;
A
#
# COMPACT_ATOMS: atom_id res chain seq x y z
N MET A 1 28.55 -1.70 14.92
CA MET A 1 28.29 -2.45 13.67
C MET A 1 28.75 -3.88 13.90
N ASN A 2 27.95 -4.87 13.53
CA ASN A 2 28.35 -6.28 13.67
C ASN A 2 29.41 -6.58 12.60
N ASP A 3 30.61 -7.03 12.98
CA ASP A 3 31.73 -7.30 12.05
C ASP A 3 31.39 -8.35 10.97
N GLN A 4 30.35 -9.17 11.19
CA GLN A 4 29.81 -10.07 10.18
C GLN A 4 29.24 -9.34 8.96
N LEU A 5 28.70 -8.13 9.12
CA LEU A 5 28.15 -7.31 8.03
C LEU A 5 29.22 -6.74 7.09
N LEU A 6 30.49 -6.79 7.49
CA LEU A 6 31.62 -6.29 6.69
C LEU A 6 32.25 -7.37 5.81
N LYS A 7 31.86 -8.64 5.98
CA LYS A 7 32.40 -9.76 5.19
C LYS A 7 31.61 -9.94 3.89
N ALA A 8 32.34 -10.11 2.80
CA ALA A 8 31.72 -10.46 1.52
C ALA A 8 31.06 -11.85 1.60
N ILE A 9 29.86 -11.95 1.01
CA ILE A 9 29.17 -13.22 0.83
C ILE A 9 29.73 -13.86 -0.44
N SER A 10 30.69 -14.77 -0.30
CA SER A 10 31.33 -15.44 -1.44
C SER A 10 30.35 -16.25 -2.30
N GLU A 11 29.30 -16.74 -1.67
CA GLU A 11 28.31 -17.64 -2.22
C GLU A 11 27.48 -16.97 -3.33
N VAL A 12 27.34 -15.64 -3.34
CA VAL A 12 26.60 -14.91 -4.41
C VAL A 12 27.45 -14.57 -5.64
N THR A 13 28.76 -14.84 -5.61
CA THR A 13 29.71 -14.46 -6.68
C THR A 13 29.30 -15.05 -8.05
N TYR A 14 28.69 -16.24 -8.06
CA TYR A 14 28.27 -16.88 -9.31
C TYR A 14 27.22 -16.07 -10.09
N LEU A 15 26.48 -15.16 -9.44
CA LEU A 15 25.45 -14.34 -10.07
C LEU A 15 26.02 -13.19 -10.91
N THR A 16 27.25 -12.74 -10.61
CA THR A 16 27.83 -11.50 -11.18
C THR A 16 29.05 -11.73 -12.07
N THR A 17 29.46 -12.98 -12.27
CA THR A 17 30.62 -13.34 -13.11
C THR A 17 30.27 -13.41 -14.59
N GLU A 18 31.26 -13.29 -15.49
CA GLU A 18 31.03 -13.36 -16.95
C GLU A 18 30.38 -14.68 -17.39
N ASN A 19 30.74 -15.78 -16.73
CA ASN A 19 30.17 -17.11 -16.97
C ASN A 19 28.96 -17.45 -16.07
N ALA A 20 28.28 -16.43 -15.51
CA ALA A 20 27.16 -16.61 -14.60
C ALA A 20 26.07 -17.55 -15.16
N TRP A 21 25.83 -17.53 -16.47
CA TRP A 21 24.84 -18.39 -17.12
C TRP A 21 25.11 -19.89 -16.93
N ARG A 22 26.38 -20.31 -16.90
CA ARG A 22 26.78 -21.72 -16.65
C ARG A 22 26.53 -22.10 -15.20
N TYR A 23 27.06 -21.30 -14.27
CA TYR A 23 26.92 -21.53 -12.85
C TYR A 23 25.46 -21.50 -12.37
N ARG A 24 24.67 -20.54 -12.87
CA ARG A 24 23.23 -20.45 -12.60
C ARG A 24 22.49 -21.68 -13.11
N SER A 25 22.84 -22.20 -14.28
CA SER A 25 22.21 -23.41 -14.82
C SER A 25 22.51 -24.65 -13.96
N ILE A 26 23.76 -24.78 -13.49
CA ILE A 26 24.17 -25.86 -12.57
C ILE A 26 23.43 -25.73 -11.24
N LEU A 27 23.49 -24.58 -10.58
CA LEU A 27 22.87 -24.38 -9.27
C LEU A 27 21.34 -24.42 -9.32
N ARG A 28 20.72 -23.97 -10.40
CA ARG A 28 19.27 -24.12 -10.63
C ARG A 28 18.88 -25.58 -10.69
N TYR A 29 19.68 -26.44 -11.33
CA TYR A 29 19.44 -27.87 -11.32
C TYR A 29 19.54 -28.47 -9.91
N PHE A 30 20.59 -28.11 -9.15
CA PHE A 30 20.68 -28.50 -7.74
C PHE A 30 19.46 -28.08 -6.92
N TYR A 31 18.99 -26.85 -7.10
CA TYR A 31 17.81 -26.33 -6.42
C TYR A 31 16.54 -27.13 -6.78
N GLN A 32 16.29 -27.38 -8.07
CA GLN A 32 15.15 -28.18 -8.53
C GLN A 32 15.18 -29.62 -7.99
N GLN A 33 16.36 -30.25 -7.97
CA GLN A 33 16.51 -31.59 -7.39
C GLN A 33 16.33 -31.58 -5.87
N HIS A 34 16.79 -30.51 -5.20
CA HIS A 34 16.56 -30.30 -3.77
C HIS A 34 15.07 -30.16 -3.44
N GLU A 35 14.28 -29.43 -4.24
CA GLU A 35 12.81 -29.36 -4.09
C GLU A 35 12.13 -30.73 -4.24
N ARG A 36 12.77 -31.67 -4.93
CA ARG A 36 12.34 -33.08 -5.07
C ARG A 36 12.97 -34.01 -4.03
N LEU A 37 13.55 -33.46 -2.96
CA LEU A 37 14.22 -34.18 -1.87
C LEU A 37 15.46 -35.00 -2.31
N ARG A 38 16.06 -34.67 -3.46
CA ARG A 38 17.33 -35.25 -3.93
C ARG A 38 18.49 -34.30 -3.61
N HIS A 39 19.24 -34.62 -2.56
CA HIS A 39 20.28 -33.73 -2.03
C HIS A 39 21.68 -33.91 -2.64
N TYR A 40 21.93 -35.02 -3.35
CA TYR A 40 23.22 -35.35 -3.94
C TYR A 40 23.07 -35.59 -5.44
N LEU A 41 23.98 -35.02 -6.23
CA LEU A 41 24.04 -35.20 -7.69
C LEU A 41 25.45 -35.59 -8.13
N PHE A 42 25.52 -36.45 -9.14
CA PHE A 42 26.76 -36.82 -9.82
C PHE A 42 27.07 -35.84 -10.97
N PRO A 43 28.36 -35.58 -11.28
CA PRO A 43 28.75 -34.75 -12.43
C PRO A 43 28.12 -35.21 -13.74
N GLU A 44 28.01 -36.53 -13.95
CA GLU A 44 27.41 -37.12 -15.16
C GLU A 44 25.94 -36.71 -15.31
N GLU A 45 25.16 -36.73 -14.23
CA GLU A 45 23.74 -36.31 -14.24
C GLU A 45 23.58 -34.81 -14.51
N ILE A 46 24.52 -34.00 -14.02
CA ILE A 46 24.52 -32.54 -14.25
C ILE A 46 24.87 -32.26 -15.71
N TYR A 47 25.88 -32.96 -16.24
CA TYR A 47 26.29 -32.82 -17.64
C TYR A 47 25.16 -33.20 -18.58
N GLU A 48 24.52 -34.36 -18.37
CA GLU A 48 23.37 -34.81 -19.15
C GLU A 48 22.22 -33.81 -19.12
N TYR A 49 21.92 -33.21 -17.96
CA TYR A 49 20.90 -32.17 -17.85
C TYR A 49 21.26 -30.92 -18.66
N LEU A 50 22.50 -30.43 -18.55
CA LEU A 50 22.93 -29.24 -19.27
C LEU A 50 22.89 -29.45 -20.79
N GLN A 51 23.31 -30.62 -21.28
CA GLN A 51 23.31 -30.98 -22.71
C GLN A 51 21.92 -31.00 -23.36
N GLN A 52 20.82 -31.03 -22.58
CA GLN A 52 19.47 -30.92 -23.11
C GLN A 52 19.16 -29.51 -23.66
N SER A 53 19.91 -28.49 -23.23
CA SER A 53 19.73 -27.11 -23.69
C SER A 53 20.60 -26.83 -24.92
N PRO A 54 20.04 -26.21 -25.99
CA PRO A 54 20.81 -25.81 -27.16
C PRO A 54 22.01 -24.91 -26.85
N HIS A 55 21.98 -24.18 -25.73
CA HIS A 55 23.06 -23.28 -25.30
C HIS A 55 24.30 -24.00 -24.75
N PHE A 56 24.23 -25.31 -24.50
CA PHE A 56 25.33 -26.10 -23.93
C PHE A 56 25.92 -27.14 -24.90
N GLN A 57 25.60 -27.07 -26.20
CA GLN A 57 26.11 -28.05 -27.19
C GLN A 57 27.64 -28.12 -27.30
N GLU A 58 28.32 -27.00 -27.09
CA GLU A 58 29.80 -26.91 -27.09
C GLU A 58 30.41 -27.08 -25.68
N TYR A 59 29.58 -27.31 -24.66
CA TYR A 59 30.02 -27.43 -23.28
C TYR A 59 30.63 -28.82 -23.02
N THR A 60 31.79 -28.89 -22.36
CA THR A 60 32.53 -30.15 -22.17
C THR A 60 32.52 -30.62 -20.71
N GLU A 61 32.76 -31.92 -20.48
CA GLU A 61 32.91 -32.48 -19.12
C GLU A 61 34.06 -31.83 -18.33
N GLU A 62 35.13 -31.44 -19.01
CA GLU A 62 36.26 -30.71 -18.39
C GLU A 62 35.81 -29.32 -17.90
N GLN A 63 34.99 -28.61 -18.69
CA GLN A 63 34.40 -27.33 -18.26
C GLN A 63 33.47 -27.53 -17.07
N LEU A 64 32.66 -28.60 -17.06
CA LEU A 64 31.83 -28.94 -15.90
C LEU A 64 32.67 -29.18 -14.64
N GLN A 65 33.75 -29.93 -14.75
CA GLN A 65 34.60 -30.19 -13.60
C GLN A 65 35.23 -28.90 -13.04
N ASN A 66 35.67 -28.00 -13.93
CA ASN A 66 36.18 -26.69 -13.54
C ASN A 66 35.11 -25.83 -12.88
N ASP A 67 33.89 -25.79 -13.44
CA ASP A 67 32.78 -25.01 -12.91
C ASP A 67 32.33 -25.55 -11.53
N LEU A 68 32.28 -26.87 -11.35
CA LEU A 68 31.98 -27.50 -10.06
C LEU A 68 33.06 -27.17 -9.01
N ASN A 69 34.35 -27.22 -9.38
CA ASN A 69 35.44 -26.83 -8.48
C ASN A 69 35.33 -25.36 -8.07
N GLN A 70 34.97 -24.48 -9.00
CA GLN A 70 34.78 -23.06 -8.73
C GLN A 70 33.59 -22.82 -7.78
N LEU A 71 32.48 -23.53 -8.00
CA LEU A 71 31.32 -23.49 -7.11
C LEU A 71 31.64 -24.03 -5.70
N VAL A 72 32.51 -25.03 -5.57
CA VAL A 72 33.04 -25.47 -4.27
C VAL A 72 33.90 -24.37 -3.62
N GLN A 73 34.77 -23.71 -4.39
CA GLN A 73 35.61 -22.62 -3.88
C GLN A 73 34.78 -21.45 -3.35
N TRP A 74 33.66 -21.12 -4.01
CA TRP A 74 32.69 -20.13 -3.54
C TRP A 74 31.75 -20.63 -2.45
N LYS A 75 31.97 -21.84 -1.92
CA LYS A 75 31.16 -22.49 -0.87
C LYS A 75 29.70 -22.74 -1.28
N ASN A 76 29.43 -22.81 -2.58
CA ASN A 76 28.11 -23.13 -3.08
C ASN A 76 27.82 -24.64 -3.05
N LEU A 77 28.86 -25.45 -3.28
CA LEU A 77 28.76 -26.91 -3.30
C LEU A 77 29.69 -27.55 -2.26
N ILE A 78 29.25 -28.66 -1.69
CA ILE A 78 30.07 -29.54 -0.84
C ILE A 78 30.36 -30.81 -1.63
N PRO A 79 31.63 -31.07 -1.99
CA PRO A 79 32.01 -32.33 -2.60
C PRO A 79 32.02 -33.43 -1.53
N ARG A 80 31.42 -34.58 -1.84
CA ARG A 80 31.46 -35.80 -1.03
C ARG A 80 32.05 -36.91 -1.85
N GLN A 81 33.13 -37.49 -1.36
CA GLN A 81 33.71 -38.69 -1.96
C GLN A 81 32.85 -39.90 -1.58
N GLU A 82 32.50 -40.71 -2.57
CA GLU A 82 31.86 -41.99 -2.34
C GLU A 82 32.89 -43.02 -1.88
N THR A 83 32.69 -43.61 -0.71
CA THR A 83 33.54 -44.70 -0.16
C THR A 83 32.83 -46.06 -0.20
N GLY A 84 31.74 -46.18 -0.98
CA GLY A 84 30.92 -47.39 -1.12
C GLY A 84 31.46 -48.38 -2.16
N ARG A 85 31.27 -49.68 -1.89
CA ARG A 85 31.81 -50.85 -2.63
C ARG A 85 31.80 -50.67 -4.15
N VAL A 86 33.00 -50.64 -4.71
CA VAL A 86 33.26 -50.55 -6.14
C VAL A 86 33.20 -51.94 -6.77
N SER A 87 32.32 -52.15 -7.75
CA SER A 87 32.11 -53.45 -8.41
C SER A 87 32.93 -53.66 -9.70
N SER A 88 33.68 -52.66 -10.18
CA SER A 88 34.57 -52.81 -11.35
C SER A 88 35.90 -52.04 -11.21
N ILE A 89 36.93 -52.48 -11.93
CA ILE A 89 38.27 -51.86 -11.93
C ILE A 89 38.24 -50.45 -12.57
N GLU A 90 37.32 -50.21 -13.49
CA GLU A 90 37.09 -48.89 -14.11
C GLU A 90 36.41 -47.91 -13.15
N ASP A 91 35.45 -48.41 -12.36
CA ASP A 91 34.79 -47.61 -11.31
C ASP A 91 35.74 -47.26 -10.15
N PHE A 92 36.82 -48.02 -9.93
CA PHE A 92 37.82 -47.74 -8.88
C PHE A 92 38.80 -46.63 -9.31
N LYS A 93 39.08 -46.54 -10.62
CA LYS A 93 39.99 -45.51 -11.17
C LYS A 93 39.34 -44.13 -11.27
N LYS A 94 38.01 -44.05 -11.42
CA LYS A 94 37.26 -42.78 -11.37
C LYS A 94 36.86 -42.49 -9.93
N LYS A 95 37.50 -41.51 -9.27
CA LYS A 95 37.07 -40.99 -7.97
C LYS A 95 35.67 -40.36 -8.14
N LYS A 96 34.59 -41.12 -7.95
CA LYS A 96 33.21 -40.62 -8.06
C LYS A 96 32.93 -39.68 -6.90
N PHE A 97 32.92 -38.38 -7.21
CA PHE A 97 32.46 -37.35 -6.29
C PHE A 97 30.98 -37.10 -6.56
N ARG A 98 30.20 -36.99 -5.50
CA ARG A 98 28.86 -36.42 -5.56
C ARG A 98 28.89 -35.06 -4.90
N TYR A 99 28.09 -34.13 -5.41
CA TYR A 99 28.03 -32.77 -4.92
C TYR A 99 26.69 -32.52 -4.26
N GLN A 100 26.68 -31.65 -3.26
CA GLN A 100 25.48 -31.20 -2.56
C GLN A 100 25.52 -29.68 -2.48
N ALA A 101 24.42 -29.02 -2.84
CA ALA A 101 24.28 -27.58 -2.60
C ALA A 101 24.25 -27.27 -1.10
N THR A 102 24.93 -26.22 -0.68
CA THR A 102 24.88 -25.78 0.73
C THR A 102 23.49 -25.21 1.05
N PRO A 103 23.06 -25.22 2.33
CA PRO A 103 21.82 -24.55 2.73
C PRO A 103 21.79 -23.07 2.30
N TYR A 104 22.96 -22.42 2.31
CA TYR A 104 23.12 -21.03 1.89
C TYR A 104 22.79 -20.86 0.40
N THR A 105 23.30 -21.74 -0.45
CA THR A 105 22.99 -21.77 -1.89
C THR A 105 21.51 -22.08 -2.16
N ILE A 106 20.88 -22.96 -1.37
CA ILE A 106 19.45 -23.23 -1.52
C ILE A 106 18.62 -21.96 -1.24
N GLU A 107 18.94 -21.20 -0.19
CA GLU A 107 18.24 -19.95 0.12
C GLU A 107 18.52 -18.87 -0.94
N ILE A 108 19.76 -18.77 -1.45
CA ILE A 108 20.08 -17.86 -2.55
C ILE A 108 19.31 -18.25 -3.82
N GLU A 109 19.27 -19.53 -4.21
CA GLU A 109 18.56 -19.98 -5.41
C GLU A 109 17.04 -19.83 -5.27
N ARG A 110 16.50 -20.00 -4.07
CA ARG A 110 15.11 -19.67 -3.72
C ARG A 110 14.84 -18.19 -3.93
N MET A 111 15.70 -17.32 -3.41
CA MET A 111 15.62 -15.87 -3.61
C MET A 111 15.71 -15.51 -5.10
N VAL A 112 16.67 -16.04 -5.84
CA VAL A 112 16.86 -15.77 -7.28
C VAL A 112 15.64 -16.24 -8.08
N GLN A 113 15.07 -17.41 -7.78
CA GLN A 113 13.83 -17.88 -8.41
C GLN A 113 12.64 -16.98 -8.05
N GLY A 114 12.58 -16.50 -6.81
CA GLY A 114 11.61 -15.50 -6.36
C GLY A 114 11.72 -14.21 -7.18
N LEU A 115 12.93 -13.68 -7.33
CA LEU A 115 13.21 -12.46 -8.12
C LEU A 115 12.88 -12.63 -9.62
N GLU A 116 13.16 -13.80 -10.19
CA GLU A 116 12.77 -14.12 -11.58
C GLU A 116 11.24 -14.13 -11.75
N LYS A 117 10.51 -14.73 -10.80
CA LYS A 117 9.03 -14.73 -10.79
C LYS A 117 8.46 -13.32 -10.57
N LEU A 118 9.10 -12.53 -9.70
CA LEU A 118 8.74 -11.13 -9.44
C LEU A 118 8.88 -10.24 -10.70
N GLY A 119 9.82 -10.56 -11.60
CA GLY A 119 9.99 -9.86 -12.87
C GLY A 119 8.77 -9.96 -13.82
N ASP A 120 8.05 -11.09 -13.78
CA ASP A 120 6.86 -11.32 -14.61
C ASP A 120 5.54 -11.00 -13.91
N SER A 121 5.53 -11.02 -12.57
CA SER A 121 4.33 -10.87 -11.74
C SER A 121 4.63 -9.99 -10.52
N PHE A 122 4.90 -8.73 -10.78
CA PHE A 122 4.90 -7.72 -9.73
C PHE A 122 3.44 -7.55 -9.27
N GLY A 123 3.18 -7.57 -7.96
CA GLY A 123 1.86 -7.29 -7.37
C GLY A 123 1.35 -8.37 -6.43
N GLY A 124 1.62 -8.22 -5.12
CA GLY A 124 0.96 -9.01 -4.08
C GLY A 124 -0.57 -8.95 -4.17
N SER A 125 -1.31 -9.76 -3.41
CA SER A 125 -2.77 -9.77 -3.44
C SER A 125 -3.38 -9.01 -2.26
N LEU A 126 -4.32 -8.09 -2.51
CA LEU A 126 -5.13 -7.48 -1.46
C LEU A 126 -6.23 -8.43 -0.99
N GLU A 127 -5.85 -9.38 -0.15
CA GLU A 127 -6.76 -10.37 0.41
C GLU A 127 -7.38 -9.89 1.71
N ARG A 128 -8.68 -9.58 1.66
CA ARG A 128 -9.50 -9.26 2.84
C ARG A 128 -9.32 -10.28 3.98
N THR A 129 -9.24 -11.56 3.64
CA THR A 129 -9.17 -12.67 4.60
C THR A 129 -7.94 -12.61 5.50
N LEU A 130 -6.86 -11.95 5.09
CA LEU A 130 -5.64 -11.87 5.89
C LEU A 130 -5.85 -11.01 7.14
N PHE A 131 -6.63 -9.92 7.04
CA PHE A 131 -6.98 -9.07 8.18
C PHE A 131 -7.95 -9.75 9.13
N ASP A 132 -8.95 -10.46 8.57
CA ASP A 132 -9.92 -11.20 9.37
C ASP A 132 -9.23 -12.33 10.17
N ARG A 133 -8.31 -13.08 9.55
CA ARG A 133 -7.50 -14.10 10.22
C ARG A 133 -6.53 -13.53 11.25
N LEU A 134 -5.87 -12.41 10.94
CA LEU A 134 -4.98 -11.74 11.90
C LEU A 134 -5.76 -11.34 13.16
N LEU A 135 -6.97 -10.80 12.97
CA LEU A 135 -7.86 -10.45 14.07
C LEU A 135 -8.31 -11.70 14.87
N GLU A 136 -8.60 -12.82 14.21
CA GLU A 136 -8.91 -14.08 14.88
C GLU A 136 -7.76 -14.57 15.76
N PHE A 137 -6.53 -14.59 15.23
CA PHE A 137 -5.35 -14.97 16.02
C PHE A 137 -5.09 -14.02 17.18
N LEU A 138 -5.28 -12.71 16.97
CA LEU A 138 -5.18 -11.72 18.04
C LEU A 138 -6.20 -11.96 19.13
N PHE A 139 -7.46 -12.24 18.78
CA PHE A 139 -8.48 -12.58 19.76
C PHE A 139 -8.16 -13.87 20.50
N GLN A 140 -7.68 -14.91 19.81
CA GLN A 140 -7.28 -16.17 20.46
C GLN A 140 -6.14 -15.95 21.46
N LEU A 141 -5.12 -15.18 21.09
CA LEU A 141 -3.98 -14.89 21.96
C LEU A 141 -4.37 -14.02 23.16
N THR A 142 -5.25 -13.03 22.95
CA THR A 142 -5.53 -11.98 23.94
C THR A 142 -6.86 -12.16 24.68
N ALA A 143 -7.64 -13.19 24.38
CA ALA A 143 -8.89 -13.49 25.07
C ALA A 143 -8.66 -13.65 26.59
N TYR A 144 -9.45 -12.96 27.39
CA TYR A 144 -9.39 -13.04 28.84
C TYR A 144 -10.76 -12.98 29.51
N HIS A 145 -10.83 -13.44 30.74
CA HIS A 145 -11.95 -13.25 31.66
C HIS A 145 -11.50 -12.35 32.82
N LYS A 146 -12.44 -11.59 33.38
CA LYS A 146 -12.19 -10.88 34.64
C LYS A 146 -12.21 -11.89 35.78
N HIS A 147 -11.20 -11.85 36.64
CA HIS A 147 -11.13 -12.74 37.79
C HIS A 147 -12.31 -12.46 38.75
N PRO A 148 -13.09 -13.45 39.18
CA PRO A 148 -14.32 -13.23 39.96
C PRO A 148 -14.08 -12.54 41.31
N PHE A 149 -12.89 -12.72 41.87
CA PHE A 149 -12.52 -12.27 43.23
C PHE A 149 -11.40 -11.21 43.26
N HIS A 150 -10.86 -10.81 42.11
CA HIS A 150 -9.75 -9.85 42.04
C HIS A 150 -10.02 -8.80 40.97
N GLU A 151 -10.48 -7.64 41.42
CA GLU A 151 -10.74 -6.50 40.55
C GLU A 151 -9.44 -6.08 39.84
N GLY A 152 -9.49 -5.99 38.51
CA GLY A 152 -8.32 -5.65 37.67
C GLY A 152 -7.44 -6.83 37.25
N LYS A 153 -7.60 -8.04 37.81
CA LYS A 153 -6.85 -9.22 37.36
C LYS A 153 -7.53 -9.87 36.15
N ARG A 154 -6.77 -10.02 35.06
CA ARG A 154 -7.20 -10.67 33.82
C ARG A 154 -6.60 -12.08 33.74
N GLU A 155 -7.44 -13.07 33.54
CA GLU A 155 -7.02 -14.45 33.27
C GLU A 155 -7.12 -14.68 31.77
N TYR A 156 -5.97 -14.86 31.11
CA TYR A 156 -5.91 -15.03 29.67
C TYR A 156 -6.07 -16.50 29.30
N GLU A 157 -6.84 -16.79 28.26
CA GLU A 157 -6.99 -18.15 27.73
C GLU A 157 -5.65 -18.74 27.27
N ALA A 158 -4.76 -17.90 26.75
CA ALA A 158 -3.39 -18.28 26.38
C ALA A 158 -2.56 -18.79 27.58
N ASP A 159 -2.92 -18.48 28.82
CA ASP A 159 -2.24 -19.02 30.01
C ASP A 159 -2.52 -20.53 30.19
N LYS A 160 -3.60 -21.07 29.61
CA LYS A 160 -3.96 -22.50 29.68
C LYS A 160 -3.25 -23.37 28.64
N LEU A 161 -2.75 -22.76 27.57
CA LEU A 161 -2.03 -23.47 26.50
C LEU A 161 -0.67 -23.98 27.01
N SER A 162 -0.16 -25.06 26.43
CA SER A 162 1.24 -25.46 26.62
C SER A 162 2.19 -24.44 25.97
N ASN A 163 3.48 -24.47 26.32
CA ASN A 163 4.45 -23.55 25.71
C ASN A 163 4.64 -23.81 24.20
N GLU A 164 4.48 -25.06 23.74
CA GLU A 164 4.52 -25.43 22.33
C GLU A 164 3.32 -24.87 21.54
N GLU A 165 2.10 -25.06 22.06
CA GLU A 165 0.88 -24.53 21.43
C GLU A 165 0.91 -23.00 21.37
N LEU A 166 1.38 -22.35 22.43
CA LEU A 166 1.56 -20.90 22.47
C LEU A 166 2.61 -20.43 21.44
N TYR A 167 3.72 -21.17 21.29
CA TYR A 167 4.74 -20.88 20.28
C TYR A 167 4.18 -20.98 18.86
N ARG A 168 3.44 -22.05 18.57
CA ARG A 168 2.79 -22.20 17.26
C ARG A 168 1.80 -21.08 16.97
N MET A 169 0.94 -20.76 17.94
CA MET A 169 -0.03 -19.66 17.79
C MET A 169 0.65 -18.31 17.54
N TRP A 170 1.78 -18.06 18.20
CA TRP A 170 2.58 -16.86 17.97
C TRP A 170 3.19 -16.82 16.56
N GLU A 171 3.80 -17.91 16.09
CA GLU A 171 4.33 -18.00 14.73
C GLU A 171 3.22 -17.82 13.68
N ASP A 172 2.06 -18.47 13.86
CA ASP A 172 0.91 -18.35 12.95
C ASP A 172 0.40 -16.90 12.90
N LEU A 173 0.32 -16.21 14.04
CA LEU A 173 -0.02 -14.79 14.13
C LEU A 173 0.96 -13.91 13.33
N PHE A 174 2.26 -14.11 13.52
CA PHE A 174 3.29 -13.27 12.89
C PHE A 174 3.57 -13.61 11.43
N ASP A 175 3.37 -14.86 11.00
CA ASP A 175 3.32 -15.24 9.59
C ASP A 175 2.13 -14.57 8.90
N GLN A 176 0.96 -14.59 9.52
CA GLN A 176 -0.25 -13.94 9.00
C GLN A 176 -0.10 -12.41 8.91
N PHE A 177 0.56 -11.79 9.90
CA PHE A 177 0.90 -10.37 9.89
C PHE A 177 1.89 -10.02 8.77
N ARG A 178 2.99 -10.77 8.62
CA ARG A 178 4.00 -10.53 7.58
C ARG A 178 3.40 -10.63 6.19
N LYS A 179 2.67 -11.71 5.89
CA LYS A 179 1.97 -11.89 4.60
C LYS A 179 1.03 -10.73 4.30
N MET A 180 0.30 -10.25 5.30
CA MET A 180 -0.62 -9.11 5.13
C MET A 180 0.13 -7.82 4.81
N ALA A 181 1.19 -7.49 5.56
CA ALA A 181 1.96 -6.27 5.37
C ALA A 181 2.73 -6.27 4.03
N GLU A 182 3.35 -7.39 3.67
CA GLU A 182 4.09 -7.58 2.43
C GLU A 182 3.15 -7.50 1.23
N ASN A 183 2.06 -8.28 1.21
CA ASN A 183 1.11 -8.28 0.10
C ASN A 183 0.50 -6.89 -0.16
N ALA A 184 0.16 -6.16 0.91
CA ALA A 184 -0.38 -4.82 0.80
C ALA A 184 0.63 -3.84 0.19
N THR A 185 1.87 -3.88 0.66
CA THR A 185 2.95 -3.01 0.17
C THR A 185 3.30 -3.33 -1.29
N ASP A 186 3.45 -4.61 -1.61
CA ASP A 186 3.80 -5.09 -2.96
C ASP A 186 2.71 -4.76 -3.98
N TYR A 187 1.43 -4.87 -3.61
CA TYR A 187 0.35 -4.53 -4.52
C TYR A 187 0.25 -3.03 -4.79
N ILE A 188 0.44 -2.19 -3.77
CA ILE A 188 0.47 -0.73 -3.97
C ILE A 188 1.67 -0.33 -4.83
N ALA A 189 2.84 -0.94 -4.61
CA ALA A 189 3.99 -0.76 -5.47
C ALA A 189 3.67 -1.16 -6.92
N TYR A 190 2.96 -2.27 -7.13
CA TYR A 190 2.54 -2.70 -8.45
C TYR A 190 1.60 -1.73 -9.16
N LEU A 191 0.59 -1.23 -8.46
CA LEU A 191 -0.32 -0.24 -9.04
C LEU A 191 0.38 1.08 -9.41
N LYS A 192 1.52 1.37 -8.78
CA LYS A 192 2.38 2.52 -9.08
C LYS A 192 3.50 2.22 -10.08
N SER A 193 3.60 0.99 -10.58
CA SER A 193 4.64 0.63 -11.54
C SER A 193 4.40 1.29 -12.90
N GLU A 194 5.49 1.66 -13.58
CA GLU A 194 5.46 2.31 -14.89
C GLU A 194 4.69 1.46 -15.92
N LYS A 195 4.91 0.14 -15.90
CA LYS A 195 4.20 -0.81 -16.78
C LYS A 195 2.68 -0.78 -16.57
N VAL A 196 2.22 -0.71 -15.32
CA VAL A 196 0.78 -0.61 -15.02
C VAL A 196 0.24 0.75 -15.44
N GLU A 197 1.00 1.81 -15.21
CA GLU A 197 0.64 3.16 -15.65
C GLU A 197 0.50 3.23 -17.19
N GLU A 198 1.42 2.63 -17.95
CA GLU A 198 1.31 2.52 -19.41
C GLU A 198 0.03 1.81 -19.85
N VAL A 199 -0.33 0.69 -19.21
CA VAL A 199 -1.58 -0.03 -19.51
C VAL A 199 -2.80 0.82 -19.18
N MET A 200 -2.78 1.59 -18.08
CA MET A 200 -3.85 2.52 -17.70
C MET A 200 -4.12 3.61 -18.74
N MET A 201 -3.13 3.93 -19.58
CA MET A 201 -3.24 4.93 -20.66
C MET A 201 -3.87 4.38 -21.94
N THR A 202 -4.24 3.10 -21.98
CA THR A 202 -4.82 2.42 -23.15
C THR A 202 -6.31 2.14 -22.98
N GLU A 203 -7.03 1.89 -24.08
CA GLU A 203 -8.43 1.49 -24.04
C GLU A 203 -8.66 0.15 -23.31
N ALA A 204 -7.63 -0.70 -23.22
CA ALA A 204 -7.70 -1.95 -22.46
C ALA A 204 -8.07 -1.69 -20.98
N PHE A 205 -7.65 -0.56 -20.41
CA PHE A 205 -7.99 -0.18 -19.04
C PHE A 205 -9.50 0.00 -18.81
N LEU A 206 -10.26 0.45 -19.82
CA LEU A 206 -11.71 0.68 -19.67
C LEU A 206 -12.48 -0.60 -19.33
N ALA A 207 -12.01 -1.75 -19.83
CA ALA A 207 -12.61 -3.06 -19.54
C ALA A 207 -12.38 -3.52 -18.09
N PHE A 208 -11.29 -3.05 -17.45
CA PHE A 208 -10.86 -3.52 -16.11
C PHE A 208 -11.08 -2.48 -15.00
N LYS A 209 -11.33 -1.22 -15.35
CA LYS A 209 -11.53 -0.09 -14.42
C LYS A 209 -12.52 -0.42 -13.30
N ASP A 210 -13.70 -0.90 -13.66
CA ASP A 210 -14.79 -1.06 -12.69
C ASP A 210 -14.48 -2.21 -11.74
N SER A 211 -13.98 -3.34 -12.25
CA SER A 211 -13.51 -4.46 -11.43
C SER A 211 -12.37 -4.08 -10.50
N LEU A 212 -11.42 -3.27 -10.96
CA LEU A 212 -10.28 -2.85 -10.15
C LEU A 212 -10.70 -1.84 -9.07
N THR A 213 -11.58 -0.90 -9.42
CA THR A 213 -12.13 0.08 -8.47
C THR A 213 -12.97 -0.62 -7.39
N GLU A 214 -13.82 -1.57 -7.79
CA GLU A 214 -14.60 -2.38 -6.86
C GLU A 214 -13.71 -3.22 -5.94
N TYR A 215 -12.68 -3.86 -6.50
CA TYR A 215 -11.70 -4.62 -5.73
C TYR A 215 -11.03 -3.77 -4.64
N LEU A 216 -10.51 -2.58 -5.00
CA LEU A 216 -9.89 -1.66 -4.06
C LEU A 216 -10.86 -1.13 -3.00
N ARG A 217 -12.11 -0.82 -3.37
CA ARG A 217 -13.14 -0.37 -2.43
C ARG A 217 -13.55 -1.45 -1.44
N ASN A 218 -13.71 -2.68 -1.92
CA ASN A 218 -14.03 -3.84 -1.08
C ASN A 218 -12.90 -4.14 -0.11
N PHE A 219 -11.65 -4.06 -0.57
CA PHE A 219 -10.47 -4.13 0.28
C PHE A 219 -10.47 -3.05 1.37
N MET A 220 -10.64 -1.78 0.99
CA MET A 220 -10.65 -0.65 1.92
C MET A 220 -11.73 -0.77 3.00
N THR A 221 -12.93 -1.20 2.60
CA THR A 221 -14.05 -1.39 3.53
C THR A 221 -13.73 -2.49 4.55
N ALA A 222 -13.13 -3.59 4.09
CA ALA A 222 -12.74 -4.67 4.97
C ALA A 222 -11.57 -4.29 5.89
N LEU A 223 -10.57 -3.60 5.34
CA LEU A 223 -9.43 -3.07 6.07
C LEU A 223 -9.88 -2.19 7.23
N GLN A 224 -10.72 -1.19 6.96
CA GLN A 224 -11.23 -0.26 7.97
C GLN A 224 -12.03 -0.97 9.07
N ARG A 225 -12.85 -1.96 8.70
CA ARG A 225 -13.65 -2.71 9.68
C ARG A 225 -12.79 -3.54 10.62
N SER A 226 -11.79 -4.24 10.08
CA SER A 226 -10.96 -5.16 10.86
C SER A 226 -9.84 -4.40 11.60
N SER A 227 -9.32 -3.31 11.04
CA SER A 227 -8.29 -2.49 11.69
C SER A 227 -8.77 -1.87 12.99
N LEU A 228 -9.99 -1.31 13.05
CA LEU A 228 -10.54 -0.74 14.28
C LEU A 228 -10.60 -1.75 15.43
N LYS A 229 -10.92 -3.01 15.12
CA LYS A 229 -10.94 -4.09 16.10
C LYS A 229 -9.54 -4.51 16.52
N ILE A 230 -8.61 -4.59 15.57
CA ILE A 230 -7.21 -4.90 15.83
C ILE A 230 -6.60 -3.81 16.74
N GLU A 231 -6.80 -2.53 16.42
CA GLU A 231 -6.35 -1.40 17.23
C GLU A 231 -6.91 -1.45 18.65
N ALA A 232 -8.20 -1.79 18.81
CA ALA A 232 -8.81 -1.95 20.12
C ALA A 232 -8.16 -3.09 20.93
N VAL A 233 -7.93 -4.24 20.30
CA VAL A 233 -7.25 -5.40 20.93
C VAL A 233 -5.82 -5.05 21.32
N LEU A 234 -5.06 -4.42 20.42
CA LEU A 234 -3.67 -4.03 20.67
C LEU A 234 -3.55 -3.01 21.81
N ASN A 235 -4.48 -2.05 21.90
CA ASN A 235 -4.53 -1.07 22.99
C ASN A 235 -4.96 -1.69 24.33
N ASP A 236 -5.93 -2.62 24.31
CA ASP A 236 -6.39 -3.30 25.53
C ASP A 236 -5.37 -4.33 26.05
N THR A 237 -4.45 -4.80 25.20
CA THR A 237 -3.47 -5.82 25.59
C THR A 237 -2.37 -5.25 26.49
N SER A 238 -2.25 -5.80 27.70
CA SER A 238 -1.27 -5.35 28.69
C SER A 238 0.17 -5.74 28.33
N ASN A 239 1.11 -4.81 28.51
CA ASN A 239 2.53 -5.07 28.26
C ASN A 239 3.08 -6.18 29.19
N THR A 240 2.55 -6.28 30.41
CA THR A 240 2.90 -7.34 31.37
C THR A 240 2.49 -8.73 30.88
N PHE A 241 1.37 -8.85 30.16
CA PHE A 241 0.95 -10.11 29.55
C PHE A 241 1.91 -10.51 28.43
N ILE A 242 2.26 -9.58 27.53
CA ILE A 242 3.18 -9.86 26.42
C ILE A 242 4.58 -10.24 26.93
N GLN A 243 5.09 -9.58 27.96
CA GLN A 243 6.36 -9.97 28.59
C GLN A 243 6.30 -11.40 29.17
N ARG A 244 5.17 -11.81 29.75
CA ARG A 244 4.98 -13.17 30.24
C ARG A 244 4.94 -14.19 29.09
N VAL A 245 4.20 -13.88 28.03
CA VAL A 245 4.13 -14.71 26.81
C VAL A 245 5.53 -14.88 26.22
N ALA A 246 6.28 -13.80 26.01
CA ALA A 246 7.63 -13.83 25.46
C ALA A 246 8.58 -14.76 26.25
N LYS A 247 8.55 -14.71 27.59
CA LYS A 247 9.34 -15.64 28.43
C LYS A 247 8.97 -17.11 28.21
N ARG A 248 7.68 -17.41 28.07
CA ARG A 248 7.20 -18.77 27.81
C ARG A 248 7.61 -19.27 26.42
N LEU A 249 7.57 -18.39 25.42
CA LEU A 249 8.05 -18.69 24.06
C LEU A 249 9.53 -19.05 24.05
N VAL A 250 10.36 -18.26 24.73
CA VAL A 250 11.80 -18.53 24.86
C VAL A 250 12.05 -19.82 25.62
N THR A 251 11.30 -20.11 26.68
CA THR A 251 11.39 -21.38 27.42
C THR A 251 11.23 -22.57 26.47
N TYR A 252 10.25 -22.54 25.57
CA TYR A 252 10.07 -23.59 24.58
C TYR A 252 11.19 -23.60 23.52
N GLN A 253 11.57 -22.43 23.00
CA GLN A 253 12.62 -22.32 21.99
C GLN A 253 13.97 -22.88 22.45
N LEU A 254 14.30 -22.74 23.74
CA LEU A 254 15.51 -23.28 24.36
C LEU A 254 15.47 -24.81 24.59
N LEU A 255 14.29 -25.43 24.61
CA LEU A 255 14.17 -26.90 24.68
C LEU A 255 14.52 -27.59 23.36
N ILE A 256 14.50 -26.86 22.24
CA ILE A 256 14.84 -27.39 20.93
C ILE A 256 16.37 -27.57 20.85
N PRO A 257 16.89 -28.81 20.77
CA PRO A 257 18.33 -29.05 20.80
C PRO A 257 19.00 -28.45 19.54
N ARG A 258 19.94 -27.52 19.74
CA ARG A 258 20.78 -26.95 18.69
C ARG A 258 22.25 -27.17 19.04
N LEU A 259 23.08 -27.45 18.03
CA LEU A 259 24.52 -27.71 18.19
C LEU A 259 25.38 -26.42 18.20
N THR A 260 24.75 -25.25 18.13
CA THR A 260 25.40 -23.93 18.05
C THR A 260 25.08 -23.09 19.27
N ASP A 261 25.97 -22.13 19.60
CA ASP A 261 25.74 -21.17 20.67
C ASP A 261 24.40 -20.44 20.48
N LEU A 262 23.54 -20.56 21.49
CA LEU A 262 22.26 -19.87 21.54
C LEU A 262 22.48 -18.43 22.03
N PRO A 263 21.73 -17.45 21.49
CA PRO A 263 21.69 -16.11 22.06
C PRO A 263 21.28 -16.16 23.53
N LYS A 264 21.65 -15.14 24.31
CA LYS A 264 21.23 -15.05 25.71
C LYS A 264 19.70 -15.01 25.80
N GLU A 265 19.13 -15.64 26.83
CA GLU A 265 17.68 -15.69 27.05
C GLU A 265 17.04 -14.29 26.98
N GLU A 266 17.67 -13.29 27.61
CA GLU A 266 17.22 -11.89 27.60
C GLU A 266 17.10 -11.31 26.19
N GLN A 267 18.00 -11.68 25.27
CA GLN A 267 17.97 -11.22 23.88
C GLN A 267 16.82 -11.87 23.12
N LEU A 268 16.55 -13.15 23.34
CA LEU A 268 15.42 -13.85 22.73
C LEU A 268 14.08 -13.31 23.23
N VAL A 269 13.97 -13.01 24.52
CA VAL A 269 12.75 -12.40 25.09
C VAL A 269 12.52 -11.03 24.45
N GLN A 270 13.58 -10.23 24.32
CA GLN A 270 13.50 -8.92 23.67
C GLN A 270 13.07 -9.03 22.20
N GLN A 271 13.55 -10.03 21.45
CA GLN A 271 13.13 -10.24 20.07
C GLN A 271 11.61 -10.45 19.93
N PHE A 272 10.99 -11.25 20.79
CA PHE A 272 9.53 -11.44 20.78
C PHE A 272 8.77 -10.18 21.20
N ILE A 273 9.32 -9.40 22.14
CA ILE A 273 8.72 -8.12 22.52
C ILE A 273 8.79 -7.13 21.35
N ASP A 274 9.93 -7.03 20.68
CA ASP A 274 10.13 -6.15 19.53
C ASP A 274 9.23 -6.54 18.35
N GLN A 275 8.98 -7.84 18.13
CA GLN A 275 7.99 -8.32 17.18
C GLN A 275 6.59 -7.77 17.50
N TRP A 276 6.15 -7.87 18.75
CA TRP A 276 4.87 -7.31 19.19
C TRP A 276 4.80 -5.79 19.05
N GLU A 277 5.85 -5.08 19.42
CA GLU A 277 5.93 -3.63 19.23
C GLU A 277 5.90 -3.23 17.75
N SER A 278 6.47 -4.04 16.86
CA SER A 278 6.39 -3.82 15.40
C SER A 278 4.96 -3.95 14.90
N LEU A 279 4.23 -4.97 15.37
CA LEU A 279 2.80 -5.13 15.08
C LEU A 279 2.00 -3.93 15.62
N LYS A 280 2.22 -3.52 16.87
CA LYS A 280 1.58 -2.34 17.47
C LYS A 280 1.85 -1.08 16.66
N LYS A 281 3.11 -0.81 16.32
CA LYS A 281 3.52 0.38 15.56
C LYS A 281 2.92 0.41 14.16
N TRP A 282 2.80 -0.74 13.50
CA TRP A 282 2.20 -0.83 12.17
C TRP A 282 0.74 -0.35 12.17
N PHE A 283 -0.04 -0.73 13.19
CA PHE A 283 -1.46 -0.35 13.31
C PHE A 283 -1.68 1.01 14.00
N LEU A 284 -0.94 1.31 15.07
CA LEU A 284 -1.18 2.47 15.94
C LEU A 284 -0.29 3.68 15.61
N GLY A 285 0.78 3.47 14.85
CA GLY A 285 1.78 4.50 14.55
C GLY A 285 2.76 4.74 15.69
N GLY A 286 3.61 5.75 15.50
CA GLY A 286 4.57 6.21 16.51
C GLY A 286 4.28 7.64 16.96
N THR A 287 5.07 8.15 17.89
CA THR A 287 4.95 9.54 18.39
C THR A 287 5.24 10.62 17.34
N SER A 288 5.87 10.27 16.22
CA SER A 288 6.31 11.25 15.20
C SER A 288 5.94 10.87 13.76
N HIS A 289 5.38 9.69 13.53
CA HIS A 289 5.08 9.18 12.19
C HIS A 289 3.68 8.56 12.21
N GLU A 290 2.94 8.73 11.12
CA GLU A 290 1.67 8.04 10.92
C GLU A 290 1.85 6.51 10.95
N SER A 291 0.79 5.79 11.30
CA SER A 291 0.78 4.32 11.22
C SER A 291 0.92 3.87 9.76
N GLU A 292 1.57 2.74 9.53
CA GLU A 292 1.63 2.07 8.22
C GLU A 292 0.22 1.76 7.69
N LEU A 293 -0.73 1.45 8.59
CA LEU A 293 -2.14 1.32 8.24
C LEU A 293 -2.72 2.59 7.59
N SER A 294 -2.51 3.75 8.22
CA SER A 294 -2.99 5.05 7.70
C SER A 294 -2.32 5.39 6.36
N PHE A 295 -1.01 5.15 6.25
CA PHE A 295 -0.28 5.29 5.00
C PHE A 295 -0.90 4.41 3.89
N LEU A 296 -1.13 3.12 4.17
CA LEU A 296 -1.75 2.18 3.24
C LEU A 296 -3.16 2.63 2.81
N GLN A 297 -3.98 3.12 3.74
CA GLN A 297 -5.31 3.65 3.45
C GLN A 297 -5.25 4.89 2.54
N ASN A 298 -4.36 5.83 2.85
CA ASN A 298 -4.15 7.04 2.06
C ASN A 298 -3.68 6.70 0.63
N GLU A 299 -2.72 5.79 0.51
CA GLU A 299 -2.17 5.37 -0.78
C GLU A 299 -3.18 4.62 -1.64
N THR A 300 -4.00 3.77 -1.02
CA THR A 300 -5.08 3.08 -1.74
C THR A 300 -6.11 4.09 -2.27
N ASN A 301 -6.50 5.07 -1.46
CA ASN A 301 -7.43 6.13 -1.87
C ASN A 301 -6.86 7.01 -3.00
N GLU A 302 -5.58 7.40 -2.90
CA GLU A 302 -4.90 8.14 -3.96
C GLU A 302 -4.82 7.34 -5.26
N THR A 303 -4.62 6.03 -5.17
CA THR A 303 -4.58 5.14 -6.31
C THR A 303 -5.95 5.06 -7.01
N ILE A 304 -7.05 4.92 -6.27
CA ILE A 304 -8.42 4.99 -6.80
C ILE A 304 -8.68 6.35 -7.49
N ARG A 305 -8.28 7.46 -6.85
CA ARG A 305 -8.42 8.81 -7.42
C ARG A 305 -7.62 8.97 -8.71
N ARG A 306 -6.40 8.43 -8.76
CA ARG A 306 -5.55 8.45 -9.95
C ARG A 306 -6.16 7.66 -11.11
N MET A 307 -6.64 6.45 -10.85
CA MET A 307 -7.35 5.60 -11.83
C MET A 307 -8.58 6.29 -12.41
N THR A 308 -9.38 6.94 -11.56
CA THR A 308 -10.56 7.68 -11.99
C THR A 308 -10.18 8.84 -12.95
N ARG A 309 -9.10 9.56 -12.64
CA ARG A 309 -8.55 10.61 -13.51
C ARG A 309 -8.02 10.07 -14.84
N PHE A 310 -7.43 8.87 -14.86
CA PHE A 310 -7.03 8.23 -16.12
C PHE A 310 -8.23 7.87 -16.99
N ALA A 311 -9.25 7.25 -16.39
CA ALA A 311 -10.48 6.91 -17.11
C ALA A 311 -11.16 8.13 -17.71
N GLN A 312 -11.23 9.24 -16.95
CA GLN A 312 -11.78 10.50 -17.43
C GLN A 312 -11.00 11.04 -18.63
N ARG A 313 -9.66 11.13 -18.51
CA ARG A 313 -8.79 11.60 -19.61
C ARG A 313 -8.90 10.72 -20.87
N LEU A 314 -9.09 9.42 -20.69
CA LEU A 314 -9.25 8.49 -21.81
C LEU A 314 -10.61 8.68 -22.51
N GLY A 315 -11.68 8.93 -21.74
CA GLY A 315 -12.99 9.32 -22.27
C GLY A 315 -12.97 10.66 -23.01
N GLU A 316 -12.26 11.65 -22.49
CA GLU A 316 -12.05 12.94 -23.15
C GLU A 316 -11.23 12.78 -24.45
N ARG A 317 -10.20 11.92 -24.46
CA ARG A 317 -9.44 11.59 -25.67
C ARG A 317 -10.29 10.87 -26.72
N SER A 318 -11.15 9.93 -26.34
CA SER A 318 -12.02 9.24 -27.31
C SER A 318 -13.02 10.20 -27.93
N GLN A 319 -13.51 11.21 -27.19
CA GLN A 319 -14.30 12.31 -27.75
C GLN A 319 -13.48 13.18 -28.72
N ASN A 320 -12.18 13.37 -28.47
CA ASN A 320 -11.29 14.16 -29.33
C ASN A 320 -10.85 13.46 -30.64
N PHE A 321 -11.05 12.14 -30.77
CA PHE A 321 -10.72 11.36 -31.97
C PHE A 321 -11.94 11.00 -32.83
N ARG A 322 -12.97 11.84 -32.89
CA ARG A 322 -13.90 11.79 -34.05
C ARG A 322 -13.13 12.22 -35.30
N SER A 323 -12.83 11.24 -36.15
CA SER A 323 -12.17 11.51 -37.43
C SER A 323 -13.10 12.35 -38.29
N LYS A 324 -12.84 13.67 -38.39
CA LYS A 324 -13.58 14.56 -39.29
C LYS A 324 -13.69 14.00 -40.70
N ARG A 325 -12.66 13.29 -41.18
CA ARG A 325 -12.68 12.58 -42.46
C ARG A 325 -13.78 11.52 -42.53
N LYS A 326 -13.91 10.66 -41.50
CA LYS A 326 -14.99 9.65 -41.44
C LYS A 326 -16.36 10.30 -41.30
N ASP A 327 -16.47 11.37 -40.52
CA ASP A 327 -17.73 12.12 -40.38
C ASP A 327 -18.16 12.72 -41.73
N TYR A 328 -17.25 13.36 -42.46
CA TYR A 328 -17.53 13.87 -43.82
C TYR A 328 -17.86 12.75 -44.81
N LEU A 329 -17.20 11.60 -44.72
CA LEU A 329 -17.53 10.42 -45.55
C LEU A 329 -18.93 9.86 -45.23
N HIS A 330 -19.29 9.80 -43.95
CA HIS A 330 -20.62 9.39 -43.52
C HIS A 330 -21.69 10.38 -43.99
N LEU A 331 -21.41 11.68 -43.88
CA LEU A 331 -22.27 12.74 -44.37
C LEU A 331 -22.44 12.68 -45.90
N ALA A 332 -21.34 12.48 -46.63
CA ALA A 332 -21.35 12.33 -48.08
C ALA A 332 -22.15 11.09 -48.51
N LYS A 333 -22.09 10.00 -47.73
CA LYS A 333 -22.91 8.81 -47.98
C LYS A 333 -24.40 9.12 -47.82
N TRP A 334 -24.80 9.84 -46.77
CA TRP A 334 -26.19 10.30 -46.62
C TRP A 334 -26.65 11.15 -47.80
N PHE A 335 -25.83 12.12 -48.25
CA PHE A 335 -26.14 12.90 -49.44
C PHE A 335 -26.24 12.04 -50.71
N SER A 336 -25.38 11.03 -50.86
CA SER A 336 -25.37 10.14 -52.02
C SER A 336 -26.57 9.19 -52.07
N GLU A 337 -27.16 8.86 -50.93
CA GLU A 337 -28.30 7.94 -50.83
C GLU A 337 -29.66 8.67 -50.92
N MET A 338 -29.67 10.01 -50.87
CA MET A 338 -30.88 10.81 -51.01
C MET A 338 -31.35 10.90 -52.46
N GLN A 339 -32.65 10.68 -52.67
CA GLN A 339 -33.28 10.77 -53.99
C GLN A 339 -33.93 12.14 -54.26
N ASP A 340 -34.30 12.88 -53.21
CA ASP A 340 -34.92 14.20 -53.31
C ASP A 340 -33.94 15.30 -52.86
N ILE A 341 -33.81 16.32 -53.71
CA ILE A 341 -32.97 17.50 -53.47
C ILE A 341 -33.50 18.35 -52.31
N GLN A 342 -34.80 18.33 -52.02
CA GLN A 342 -35.36 19.05 -50.88
C GLN A 342 -34.89 18.47 -49.55
N ASP A 343 -34.78 17.15 -49.44
CA ASP A 343 -34.27 16.50 -48.24
C ASP A 343 -32.76 16.71 -48.08
N ALA A 344 -32.01 16.75 -49.19
CA ALA A 344 -30.61 17.16 -49.17
C ALA A 344 -30.44 18.60 -48.67
N HIS A 345 -31.31 19.54 -49.08
CA HIS A 345 -31.28 20.91 -48.57
C HIS A 345 -31.58 21.00 -47.07
N LYS A 346 -32.56 20.22 -46.57
CA LYS A 346 -32.86 20.15 -45.12
C LYS A 346 -31.64 19.64 -44.35
N LEU A 347 -31.02 18.55 -44.79
CA LEU A 347 -29.82 18.02 -44.14
C LEU A 347 -28.66 19.03 -44.16
N SER A 348 -28.44 19.69 -45.31
CA SER A 348 -27.43 20.73 -45.44
C SER A 348 -27.65 21.87 -44.44
N SER A 349 -28.90 22.32 -44.27
CA SER A 349 -29.22 23.39 -43.31
C SER A 349 -28.90 23.03 -41.85
N VAL A 350 -29.05 21.75 -41.47
CA VAL A 350 -28.76 21.28 -40.11
C VAL A 350 -27.25 21.14 -39.89
N VAL A 351 -26.54 20.58 -40.87
CA VAL A 351 -25.10 20.29 -40.73
C VAL A 351 -24.27 21.57 -40.85
N PHE A 352 -24.68 22.47 -41.73
CA PHE A 352 -23.90 23.62 -42.15
C PHE A 352 -24.53 24.97 -41.76
N GLY A 353 -25.79 25.01 -41.31
CA GLY A 353 -26.48 26.28 -41.03
C GLY A 353 -25.86 27.16 -39.94
N VAL A 354 -24.95 26.62 -39.12
CA VAL A 354 -24.36 27.30 -37.96
C VAL A 354 -22.86 27.63 -38.14
N PHE A 355 -22.43 27.95 -39.37
CA PHE A 355 -21.04 28.27 -39.74
C PHE A 355 -20.36 29.35 -38.89
N HIS A 356 -21.13 30.26 -38.29
CA HIS A 356 -20.60 31.42 -37.58
C HIS A 356 -20.81 31.36 -36.07
N THR A 357 -21.08 30.16 -35.54
CA THR A 357 -21.15 29.96 -34.09
C THR A 357 -19.79 30.28 -33.46
N ARG A 358 -19.77 31.28 -32.59
CA ARG A 358 -18.59 31.60 -31.80
C ARG A 358 -18.65 30.80 -30.51
N HIS A 359 -17.64 29.97 -30.29
CA HIS A 359 -17.46 29.29 -29.01
C HIS A 359 -16.58 30.17 -28.12
N PHE A 360 -17.08 30.50 -26.94
CA PHE A 360 -16.31 31.17 -25.91
C PHE A 360 -15.88 30.12 -24.89
N GLN A 361 -14.58 29.99 -24.69
CA GLN A 361 -14.02 29.18 -23.63
C GLN A 361 -13.77 30.10 -22.44
N THR A 362 -14.43 29.83 -21.31
CA THR A 362 -14.17 30.50 -20.04
C THR A 362 -13.17 29.69 -19.24
N ASP A 363 -12.56 30.32 -18.25
CA ASP A 363 -11.87 29.57 -17.20
C ASP A 363 -12.90 28.71 -16.44
N GLY A 364 -12.45 27.59 -15.86
CA GLY A 364 -13.33 26.64 -15.19
C GLY A 364 -14.08 27.25 -14.01
N ILE A 365 -15.17 26.60 -13.58
CA ILE A 365 -15.91 26.99 -12.38
C ILE A 365 -14.94 26.89 -11.19
N GLU A 366 -14.68 28.00 -10.50
CA GLU A 366 -13.72 28.05 -9.37
C GLU A 366 -14.24 27.37 -8.10
N THR A 367 -15.52 26.98 -8.08
CA THR A 367 -16.23 26.41 -6.93
C THR A 367 -16.73 24.99 -7.18
N GLU A 368 -16.58 24.13 -6.18
CA GLU A 368 -17.13 22.76 -6.13
C GLU A 368 -18.59 22.72 -5.62
N ASP A 369 -19.21 23.88 -5.37
CA ASP A 369 -20.59 23.97 -4.88
C ASP A 369 -21.60 23.62 -5.99
N ILE A 370 -22.19 22.44 -5.83
CA ILE A 370 -23.15 21.81 -6.74
C ILE A 370 -24.50 22.57 -6.77
N TYR A 371 -24.76 23.44 -5.78
CA TYR A 371 -25.99 24.24 -5.71
C TYR A 371 -25.85 25.66 -6.29
N SER A 372 -24.65 26.07 -6.68
CA SER A 372 -24.45 27.41 -7.27
C SER A 372 -24.98 27.47 -8.71
N GLU A 373 -25.78 28.48 -9.01
CA GLU A 373 -26.23 28.71 -10.38
C GLU A 373 -25.19 29.53 -11.16
N ILE A 374 -25.23 29.48 -12.49
CA ILE A 374 -24.33 30.27 -13.37
C ILE A 374 -24.41 31.77 -13.08
N TRP A 375 -25.56 32.26 -12.63
CA TRP A 375 -25.80 33.66 -12.31
C TRP A 375 -25.13 34.11 -11.00
N ASP A 376 -24.79 33.17 -10.12
CA ASP A 376 -24.15 33.43 -8.84
C ASP A 376 -22.61 33.51 -8.96
N GLN A 377 -22.06 33.14 -10.13
CA GLN A 377 -20.63 33.12 -10.38
C GLN A 377 -20.10 34.51 -10.77
N PRO A 378 -18.90 34.90 -10.30
CA PRO A 378 -18.25 36.12 -10.78
C PRO A 378 -17.93 35.99 -12.28
N PRO A 379 -18.09 37.08 -13.07
CA PRO A 379 -17.84 37.02 -14.50
C PRO A 379 -16.36 36.85 -14.81
N THR A 380 -16.02 35.97 -15.75
CA THR A 380 -14.64 35.82 -16.25
C THR A 380 -14.22 37.08 -17.02
N ILE A 381 -13.19 37.76 -16.54
CA ILE A 381 -12.66 38.98 -17.18
C ILE A 381 -11.65 38.58 -18.27
N PHE A 382 -12.06 38.64 -19.54
CA PHE A 382 -11.17 38.36 -20.65
C PHE A 382 -10.50 39.63 -21.19
N THR A 383 -9.19 39.74 -21.00
CA THR A 383 -8.42 40.88 -21.54
C THR A 383 -8.13 40.65 -23.02
N LEU A 384 -8.74 41.46 -23.89
CA LEU A 384 -8.53 41.37 -25.34
C LEU A 384 -7.12 41.82 -25.73
N LYS A 385 -6.43 40.99 -26.51
CA LYS A 385 -5.13 41.34 -27.09
C LYS A 385 -5.29 42.38 -28.22
N PRO A 386 -4.43 43.41 -28.30
CA PRO A 386 -4.47 44.37 -29.39
C PRO A 386 -4.16 43.71 -30.75
N ARG A 387 -5.06 43.86 -31.74
CA ARG A 387 -4.82 43.43 -33.13
C ARG A 387 -4.02 44.47 -33.92
N ILE A 388 -2.81 44.77 -33.46
CA ILE A 388 -1.84 45.63 -34.17
C ILE A 388 -0.66 44.81 -34.67
N ARG A 389 -0.20 45.10 -35.89
CA ARG A 389 0.82 44.34 -36.64
C ARG A 389 2.17 44.21 -35.91
N ASN A 390 2.44 45.11 -34.96
CA ASN A 390 3.68 45.16 -34.17
C ASN A 390 3.55 44.60 -32.75
N TYR A 391 2.39 44.06 -32.35
CA TYR A 391 2.24 43.44 -31.04
C TYR A 391 2.91 42.07 -31.03
N LYS A 392 4.05 41.97 -30.33
CA LYS A 392 4.67 40.71 -29.94
C LYS A 392 4.51 40.54 -28.44
N GLU A 393 3.94 39.41 -28.05
CA GLU A 393 3.93 38.97 -26.66
C GLU A 393 5.39 38.83 -26.20
N LYS A 394 5.81 39.62 -25.20
CA LYS A 394 7.12 39.42 -24.58
C LYS A 394 7.03 38.18 -23.71
N THR A 395 7.25 37.01 -24.30
CA THR A 395 7.62 35.80 -23.55
C THR A 395 9.00 36.04 -22.96
N ARG A 396 9.05 36.62 -21.75
CA ARG A 396 10.23 36.44 -20.91
C ARG A 396 10.26 34.94 -20.59
N PRO A 397 11.32 34.20 -20.93
CA PRO A 397 11.56 32.91 -20.28
C PRO A 397 11.62 33.22 -18.79
N GLY A 398 10.68 32.69 -18.02
CA GLY A 398 10.66 32.91 -16.57
C GLY A 398 11.94 32.33 -16.00
N ALA A 399 12.89 33.19 -15.62
CA ALA A 399 13.92 32.78 -14.68
C ALA A 399 13.21 32.26 -13.43
N ILE A 400 13.69 31.17 -12.85
CA ILE A 400 13.20 30.68 -11.56
C ILE A 400 13.53 31.77 -10.53
N VAL A 401 12.58 32.68 -10.31
CA VAL A 401 12.68 33.72 -9.30
C VAL A 401 12.46 33.02 -7.96
N SER A 402 13.43 33.14 -7.05
CA SER A 402 13.31 32.59 -5.71
C SER A 402 12.14 33.26 -4.99
N LYS A 403 11.06 32.51 -4.79
CA LYS A 403 9.86 32.92 -4.03
C LYS A 403 10.02 32.65 -2.53
N GLU A 404 11.24 32.66 -2.00
CA GLU A 404 11.48 32.28 -0.60
C GLU A 404 10.84 33.28 0.36
N GLN A 405 10.83 34.58 0.02
CA GLN A 405 10.14 35.61 0.81
C GLN A 405 8.61 35.47 0.71
N GLU A 406 8.05 35.30 -0.49
CA GLU A 406 6.61 35.04 -0.67
C GLU A 406 6.19 33.79 0.13
N LYS A 407 6.94 32.70 0.07
CA LYS A 407 6.67 31.48 0.85
C LYS A 407 6.73 31.73 2.35
N LYS A 408 7.71 32.51 2.84
CA LYS A 408 7.82 32.86 4.27
C LYS A 408 6.65 33.74 4.72
N GLU A 409 6.22 34.68 3.89
CA GLU A 409 5.06 35.53 4.17
C GLU A 409 3.75 34.75 4.13
N THR A 410 3.52 33.91 3.13
CA THR A 410 2.35 33.01 3.06
C THR A 410 2.31 32.07 4.25
N LEU A 411 3.45 31.48 4.64
CA LEU A 411 3.51 30.61 5.81
C LEU A 411 3.23 31.39 7.11
N LYS A 412 3.72 32.63 7.24
CA LYS A 412 3.42 33.47 8.39
C LYS A 412 1.94 33.84 8.45
N GLN A 413 1.32 34.19 7.33
CA GLN A 413 -0.13 34.47 7.24
C GLN A 413 -0.95 33.24 7.60
N TYR A 414 -0.60 32.06 7.06
CA TYR A 414 -1.25 30.79 7.38
C TYR A 414 -1.16 30.45 8.88
N MET A 415 0.01 30.65 9.50
CA MET A 415 0.18 30.40 10.94
C MET A 415 -0.65 31.38 11.79
N LEU A 416 -0.73 32.66 11.39
CA LEU A 416 -1.59 33.65 12.06
C LEU A 416 -3.07 33.31 11.94
N GLU A 417 -3.51 32.87 10.76
CA GLU A 417 -4.88 32.42 10.51
C GLU A 417 -5.22 31.18 11.35
N LYS A 418 -4.32 30.20 11.41
CA LYS A 418 -4.46 29.02 12.27
C LYS A 418 -4.52 29.36 13.76
N GLU A 419 -3.70 30.30 14.22
CA GLU A 419 -3.76 30.77 15.61
C GLU A 419 -5.08 31.50 15.91
N ALA A 420 -5.61 32.28 14.96
CA ALA A 420 -6.90 32.95 15.10
C ALA A 420 -8.06 31.94 15.14
N GLU A 421 -8.08 30.97 14.22
CA GLU A 421 -9.02 29.85 14.19
C GLU A 421 -9.02 29.09 15.52
N GLN A 422 -7.83 28.78 16.06
CA GLN A 422 -7.70 28.06 17.32
C GLN A 422 -8.24 28.89 18.50
N LYS A 423 -7.97 30.20 18.55
CA LYS A 423 -8.51 31.09 19.59
C LYS A 423 -10.04 31.18 19.54
N MET A 424 -10.64 31.22 18.34
CA MET A 424 -12.09 31.21 18.20
C MET A 424 -12.71 29.92 18.75
N LEU A 425 -12.07 28.76 18.51
CA LEU A 425 -12.50 27.48 19.07
C LEU A 425 -12.29 27.39 20.59
N GLU A 426 -11.27 28.05 21.15
CA GLU A 426 -11.06 28.09 22.59
C GLU A 426 -12.09 28.98 23.31
N GLN A 427 -12.54 30.07 22.67
CA GLN A 427 -13.53 30.99 23.23
C GLN A 427 -14.92 30.37 23.43
N ILE A 428 -15.28 29.37 22.63
CA ILE A 428 -16.58 28.68 22.74
C ILE A 428 -16.57 27.55 23.79
N ILE A 429 -15.41 27.18 24.32
CA ILE A 429 -15.28 26.13 25.34
C ILE A 429 -15.41 26.78 26.72
N GLU A 430 -16.57 26.61 27.34
CA GLU A 430 -16.81 27.03 28.72
C GLU A 430 -16.81 25.80 29.64
N GLN A 431 -15.99 25.81 30.71
CA GLN A 431 -15.99 24.74 31.73
C GLN A 431 -15.87 23.30 31.17
N LYS A 432 -15.00 23.09 30.17
CA LYS A 432 -14.81 21.80 29.46
C LYS A 432 -16.05 21.30 28.70
N GLN A 433 -16.98 22.18 28.37
CA GLN A 433 -18.12 21.85 27.53
C GLN A 433 -18.37 22.91 26.46
N ILE A 434 -19.03 22.50 25.37
CA ILE A 434 -19.62 23.42 24.39
C ILE A 434 -21.10 23.12 24.35
N VAL A 435 -21.91 24.07 24.81
CA VAL A 435 -23.37 23.98 24.77
C VAL A 435 -23.85 24.74 23.54
N ILE A 436 -24.27 24.04 22.49
CA ILE A 436 -24.54 24.68 21.19
C ILE A 436 -25.70 25.69 21.29
N SER A 437 -26.71 25.42 22.12
CA SER A 437 -27.83 26.34 22.37
C SER A 437 -27.45 27.65 23.05
N GLN A 438 -26.28 27.72 23.67
CA GLN A 438 -25.76 28.95 24.30
C GLN A 438 -24.86 29.75 23.35
N LEU A 439 -24.44 29.16 22.24
CA LEU A 439 -23.66 29.84 21.23
C LEU A 439 -24.56 30.86 20.52
N LYS A 440 -24.10 32.11 20.46
CA LYS A 440 -24.72 33.16 19.64
C LYS A 440 -24.27 32.97 18.18
N ARG A 441 -24.19 34.08 17.43
CA ARG A 441 -23.60 34.10 16.09
C ARG A 441 -22.15 33.60 16.14
N VAL A 442 -21.85 32.55 15.38
CA VAL A 442 -20.52 31.94 15.27
C VAL A 442 -19.90 32.18 13.89
N ASP A 443 -18.58 32.10 13.81
CA ASP A 443 -17.85 32.15 12.53
C ASP A 443 -18.17 30.91 11.65
N PRO A 444 -18.25 31.04 10.31
CA PRO A 444 -18.40 29.91 9.39
C PRO A 444 -17.44 28.74 9.62
N TYR A 445 -16.18 29.02 9.97
CA TYR A 445 -15.18 28.01 10.29
C TYR A 445 -15.53 27.20 11.55
N VAL A 446 -15.99 27.89 12.59
CA VAL A 446 -16.42 27.27 13.86
C VAL A 446 -17.62 26.37 13.62
N ARG A 447 -18.60 26.84 12.83
CA ARG A 447 -19.78 26.05 12.43
C ARG A 447 -19.38 24.75 11.69
N LYS A 448 -18.48 24.84 10.70
CA LYS A 448 -17.95 23.66 9.98
C LYS A 448 -17.22 22.70 10.92
N THR A 449 -16.45 23.23 11.85
CA THR A 449 -15.71 22.43 12.84
C THR A 449 -16.66 21.69 13.78
N ILE A 450 -17.71 22.35 14.29
CA ILE A 450 -18.76 21.74 15.11
C ILE A 450 -19.46 20.61 14.37
N LEU A 451 -19.85 20.82 13.10
CA LEU A 451 -20.49 19.79 12.27
C LEU A 451 -19.57 18.58 12.05
N ASN A 452 -18.28 18.82 11.78
CA ASN A 452 -17.29 17.75 11.64
C ASN A 452 -17.16 16.94 12.95
N TRP A 453 -17.12 17.61 14.10
CA TRP A 453 -17.07 16.94 15.41
C TRP A 453 -18.32 16.11 15.70
N ILE A 454 -19.51 16.61 15.35
CA ILE A 454 -20.76 15.84 15.45
C ILE A 454 -20.69 14.60 14.56
N GLY A 455 -20.27 14.76 13.31
CA GLY A 455 -20.10 13.63 12.38
C GLY A 455 -19.15 12.56 12.93
N LYS A 456 -18.01 12.98 13.50
CA LYS A 456 -17.04 12.07 14.13
C LYS A 456 -17.61 11.33 15.33
N ALA A 457 -18.41 11.99 16.18
CA ALA A 457 -19.03 11.36 17.34
C ALA A 457 -20.19 10.44 16.96
N MET A 458 -21.06 10.86 16.03
CA MET A 458 -22.23 10.08 15.59
C MET A 458 -21.85 8.76 14.90
N GLY A 459 -20.65 8.67 14.32
CA GLY A 459 -20.11 7.41 13.77
C GLY A 459 -19.72 6.37 14.83
N ASN A 460 -19.69 6.75 16.12
CA ASN A 460 -19.31 5.89 17.24
C ASN A 460 -20.54 5.58 18.11
N LYS A 461 -20.74 4.30 18.48
CA LYS A 461 -21.86 3.87 19.34
C LYS A 461 -21.88 4.55 20.71
N GLU A 462 -20.72 4.96 21.21
CA GLU A 462 -20.59 5.67 22.49
C GLU A 462 -20.67 7.20 22.34
N GLN A 463 -20.85 7.71 21.12
CA GLN A 463 -20.88 9.14 20.78
C GLN A 463 -19.59 9.89 21.18
N ILE A 464 -18.44 9.21 21.14
CA ILE A 464 -17.13 9.79 21.46
C ILE A 464 -16.40 10.14 20.16
N GLY A 465 -15.92 11.39 20.07
CA GLY A 465 -15.11 11.91 18.98
C GLY A 465 -13.78 12.50 19.45
N LYS A 466 -12.92 12.84 18.50
CA LYS A 466 -11.64 13.54 18.73
C LYS A 466 -11.58 14.83 17.91
N THR A 467 -11.12 15.92 18.54
CA THR A 467 -10.82 17.19 17.85
C THR A 467 -9.56 17.05 16.99
N GLU A 468 -9.32 18.04 16.11
CA GLU A 468 -8.08 18.09 15.30
C GLU A 468 -6.81 18.25 16.17
N THR A 469 -6.96 18.82 17.36
CA THR A 469 -5.90 18.95 18.38
C THR A 469 -5.74 17.70 19.26
N GLY A 470 -6.47 16.62 18.99
CA GLY A 470 -6.35 15.35 19.69
C GLY A 470 -7.15 15.22 21.00
N ARG A 471 -7.90 16.25 21.42
CA ARG A 471 -8.75 16.20 22.62
C ARG A 471 -9.98 15.32 22.37
N ARG A 472 -10.28 14.43 23.31
CA ARG A 472 -11.48 13.58 23.29
C ARG A 472 -12.67 14.32 23.85
N PHE A 473 -13.80 14.15 23.20
CA PHE A 473 -15.08 14.67 23.67
C PHE A 473 -16.17 13.61 23.51
N LYS A 474 -17.19 13.70 24.34
CA LYS A 474 -18.45 12.95 24.20
C LYS A 474 -19.55 13.91 23.79
N LEU A 475 -20.29 13.54 22.76
CA LEU A 475 -21.48 14.26 22.32
C LEU A 475 -22.68 13.74 23.08
N PHE A 476 -23.53 14.65 23.55
CA PHE A 476 -24.82 14.35 24.15
C PHE A 476 -25.91 15.17 23.48
N GLN A 477 -27.07 14.57 23.26
CA GLN A 477 -28.27 15.33 22.93
C GLN A 477 -28.95 15.75 24.23
N LEU A 478 -29.19 17.05 24.39
CA LEU A 478 -29.70 17.63 25.63
C LEU A 478 -31.23 17.46 25.73
N ASP A 479 -31.93 17.60 24.60
CA ASP A 479 -33.37 17.37 24.45
C ASP A 479 -33.74 17.06 22.98
N ASP A 480 -35.01 16.73 22.72
CA ASP A 480 -35.55 16.50 21.38
C ASP A 480 -35.88 17.81 20.62
N SER A 481 -35.43 18.96 21.12
CA SER A 481 -35.66 20.25 20.47
C SER A 481 -34.63 20.51 19.37
N MET A 482 -35.06 21.28 18.36
CA MET A 482 -34.19 21.76 17.30
C MET A 482 -33.76 23.20 17.63
N ILE A 483 -32.46 23.46 17.52
CA ILE A 483 -31.85 24.77 17.74
C ILE A 483 -31.36 25.36 16.41
N GLN A 484 -31.24 26.68 16.36
CA GLN A 484 -30.70 27.42 15.22
C GLN A 484 -29.33 27.99 15.58
N LEU A 485 -28.30 27.59 14.85
CA LEU A 485 -26.95 28.12 14.96
C LEU A 485 -26.72 29.11 13.81
N GLU A 486 -26.64 30.40 14.15
CA GLU A 486 -26.44 31.48 13.18
C GLU A 486 -24.94 31.68 12.87
N SER A 487 -24.60 31.85 11.60
CA SER A 487 -23.28 32.30 11.15
C SER A 487 -23.40 33.36 10.06
N GLU A 488 -22.28 33.97 9.66
CA GLU A 488 -22.27 35.05 8.66
C GLU A 488 -22.77 34.62 7.28
N ASP A 489 -22.62 33.34 6.97
CA ASP A 489 -22.96 32.69 5.70
C ASP A 489 -24.25 31.83 5.78
N GLY A 490 -25.04 31.95 6.85
CA GLY A 490 -26.38 31.33 6.93
C GLY A 490 -26.76 30.77 8.30
N VAL A 491 -27.93 30.14 8.38
CA VAL A 491 -28.49 29.57 9.61
C VAL A 491 -28.60 28.06 9.51
N LEU A 492 -28.03 27.33 10.46
CA LEU A 492 -28.10 25.87 10.54
C LEU A 492 -29.14 25.46 11.59
N THR A 493 -30.14 24.67 11.19
CA THR A 493 -31.11 24.07 12.12
C THR A 493 -30.67 22.65 12.45
N MET A 494 -30.48 22.33 13.73
CA MET A 494 -29.91 21.05 14.18
C MET A 494 -30.44 20.66 15.57
N PRO A 495 -30.36 19.38 15.97
CA PRO A 495 -30.71 18.96 17.33
C PRO A 495 -29.84 19.65 18.39
N ASN A 496 -30.40 19.84 19.59
CA ASN A 496 -29.72 20.48 20.70
C ASN A 496 -28.62 19.57 21.28
N TYR A 497 -27.39 19.70 20.77
CA TYR A 497 -26.24 18.92 21.24
C TYR A 497 -25.33 19.69 22.21
N VAL A 498 -24.63 18.94 23.05
CA VAL A 498 -23.56 19.39 23.92
C VAL A 498 -22.33 18.51 23.76
N PHE A 499 -21.17 19.15 23.65
CA PHE A 499 -19.88 18.48 23.70
C PHE A 499 -19.34 18.53 25.12
N TYR A 500 -18.92 17.39 25.67
CA TYR A 500 -18.21 17.31 26.95
C TYR A 500 -16.79 16.79 26.72
N PHE A 501 -15.79 17.61 27.00
CA PHE A 501 -14.38 17.22 26.83
C PHE A 501 -13.93 16.33 28.00
N ILE A 502 -13.43 15.14 27.68
CA ILE A 502 -13.16 14.06 28.64
C ILE A 502 -11.70 14.09 29.15
N ASP A 503 -10.85 14.91 28.53
CA ASP A 503 -9.44 15.06 28.90
C ASP A 503 -9.20 16.24 29.86
#